data_AF-A0A954XZY1-F1
#
_entry.id   AF-A0A954XZY1-F1
#
_cell.length_a   1.000
_cell.length_b   1.000
_cell.length_c   1.000
_cell.angle_alpha   90.00
_cell.angle_beta   90.00
_cell.angle_gamma   90.00
#
_symmetry.space_group_name_H-M   'P 1'
#
loop_
_entity.id
_entity.type
_entity.pdbx_description
1 polymer ?
#
loop_
_entity_poly.entity_id
_entity_poly.type
_entity_poly.pdbx_seq_one_letter_code
_entity_poly.pdbx_strand_id
1 'polypeptide(L)'
;MPAPLSYRIREFFGRLGERIAGVGHALTSPFERLFHWLGHGLIHGSEGFERAEGGLFALGRIITWPVRIVGRLVAGMGRLLAPEWLRDAWHRLVQGLLRGVGKTVDVLNLDGLIRWVVWLSQPLWRPVAAVVGFFYAWFATRPYRQMLWGLPALILLLPVLAAVGWRLFRGPESIAKAYQAAVKEALEAEDFEAMALWERKLDQLEVDTQRSEYLTALKLTEDEDETKRRSGRERMERLAPLDEPGYPAAHFWLLQSYLSRQSDLPKEQRLNLAEKHLSQLASLGIRGPQVQLARAIWLAESERPEEAVELLEPLATSSPDAAVQLMLLDAQLGRRDAARRDATRVRDLVGDAQRRGANLSAQDYQTLAAACQLLGDMAGMEQALRDWLVADPDRQVARNALGELSLMQLQRVIAQRRVDVPRLAQLLADAARCGAPPQAIDAALAAVTRRSDGAQVRAALVDAALKLENVPANVQLALGTSAATVGDFQAAEQLLRRATAAAPDEGSAWNNLAWVLAAEGDDAQLAEARDAAVRAVELSPESASFRETRGQVLVKLEQWEAAIADLEYALNGLPDSKPTHAALAKAYAAVGETDLAAAHAALAE
;
A
#
# COMPACT_ATOMS: atom_id res chain seq x y z
N MET A 1 5.01 -65.46 39.68
CA MET A 1 4.34 -64.26 39.15
C MET A 1 5.21 -63.05 39.49
N PRO A 2 5.44 -62.10 38.57
CA PRO A 2 6.18 -60.89 38.91
C PRO A 2 5.36 -60.03 39.86
N ALA A 3 5.99 -59.43 40.87
CA ALA A 3 5.32 -58.55 41.83
C ALA A 3 4.59 -57.40 41.11
N PRO A 4 3.39 -57.00 41.56
CA PRO A 4 2.56 -55.98 40.90
C PRO A 4 3.34 -54.66 40.75
N LEU A 5 3.12 -53.97 39.64
CA LEU A 5 3.82 -52.73 39.26
C LEU A 5 3.75 -51.66 40.37
N SER A 6 2.62 -51.61 41.10
CA SER A 6 2.39 -50.72 42.24
C SER A 6 3.34 -50.97 43.42
N TYR A 7 3.75 -52.22 43.64
CA TYR A 7 4.70 -52.58 44.70
C TYR A 7 6.12 -52.12 44.34
N ARG A 8 6.53 -52.32 43.09
CA ARG A 8 7.86 -51.90 42.60
C ARG A 8 8.02 -50.39 42.51
N ILE A 9 6.95 -49.66 42.18
CA ILE A 9 6.93 -48.18 42.19
C ILE A 9 6.98 -47.65 43.63
N ARG A 10 6.21 -48.23 44.56
CA ARG A 10 6.19 -47.82 45.97
C ARG A 10 7.53 -48.09 46.67
N GLU A 11 8.20 -49.18 46.32
CA GLU A 11 9.54 -49.53 46.83
C GLU A 11 10.65 -48.62 46.25
N PHE A 12 10.54 -48.23 44.97
CA PHE A 12 11.45 -47.27 44.33
C PHE A 12 11.34 -45.86 44.94
N PHE A 13 10.11 -45.35 45.12
CA PHE A 13 9.89 -44.04 45.74
C PHE A 13 10.15 -44.04 47.25
N GLY A 14 9.97 -45.17 47.96
CA GLY A 14 10.37 -45.32 49.35
C GLY A 14 11.90 -45.21 49.54
N ARG A 15 12.67 -45.92 48.71
CA ARG A 15 14.15 -45.84 48.74
C ARG A 15 14.70 -44.49 48.24
N LEU A 16 13.98 -43.80 47.36
CA LEU A 16 14.30 -42.44 46.92
C LEU A 16 13.99 -41.40 48.01
N GLY A 17 12.86 -41.56 48.72
CA GLY A 17 12.45 -40.74 49.86
C GLY A 17 13.42 -40.84 51.04
N GLU A 18 13.90 -42.04 51.37
CA GLU A 18 14.91 -42.22 52.44
C GLU A 18 16.29 -41.62 52.07
N ARG A 19 16.69 -41.68 50.80
CA ARG A 19 17.94 -41.05 50.33
C ARG A 19 17.85 -39.53 50.28
N ILE A 20 16.70 -38.97 49.90
CA ILE A 20 16.45 -37.52 49.88
C ILE A 20 16.27 -36.98 51.30
N ALA A 21 15.62 -37.72 52.20
CA ALA A 21 15.53 -37.38 53.63
C ALA A 21 16.90 -37.43 54.32
N GLY A 22 17.76 -38.40 54.00
CA GLY A 22 19.14 -38.47 54.50
C GLY A 22 20.03 -37.31 54.02
N VAL A 23 19.84 -36.85 52.78
CA VAL A 23 20.53 -35.66 52.23
C VAL A 23 19.97 -34.37 52.82
N GLY A 24 18.66 -34.28 53.01
CA GLY A 24 17.99 -33.17 53.68
C GLY A 24 18.46 -33.01 55.13
N HIS A 25 18.50 -34.09 55.91
CA HIS A 25 18.97 -34.05 57.30
C HIS A 25 20.48 -33.79 57.43
N ALA A 26 21.28 -34.27 56.47
CA ALA A 26 22.71 -33.96 56.39
C ALA A 26 22.98 -32.49 55.98
N LEU A 27 22.08 -31.88 55.20
CA LEU A 27 22.13 -30.46 54.81
C LEU A 27 21.57 -29.54 55.90
N THR A 28 20.55 -29.93 56.66
CA THR A 28 19.91 -29.08 57.68
C THR A 28 20.55 -29.20 59.06
N SER A 29 21.02 -30.38 59.48
CA SER A 29 21.61 -30.58 60.81
C SER A 29 22.82 -29.69 61.15
N PRO A 30 23.70 -29.31 60.21
CA PRO A 30 24.79 -28.36 60.48
C PRO A 30 24.26 -26.95 60.76
N PHE A 31 23.21 -26.52 60.05
CA PHE A 31 22.57 -25.22 60.24
C PHE A 31 21.70 -25.20 61.50
N GLU A 32 20.97 -26.27 61.80
CA GLU A 32 20.22 -26.39 63.07
C GLU A 32 21.16 -26.37 64.28
N ARG A 33 22.33 -27.04 64.19
CA ARG A 33 23.38 -26.94 65.22
C ARG A 33 24.00 -25.55 65.28
N LEU A 34 24.21 -24.88 64.15
CA LEU A 34 24.72 -23.51 64.08
C LEU A 34 23.72 -22.50 64.68
N PHE A 35 22.43 -22.64 64.41
CA PHE A 35 21.36 -21.78 64.94
C PHE A 35 21.10 -22.05 66.42
N HIS A 36 21.16 -23.31 66.87
CA HIS A 36 21.09 -23.66 68.28
C HIS A 36 22.35 -23.16 69.06
N TRP A 37 23.52 -23.14 68.41
CA TRP A 37 24.78 -22.64 68.98
C TRP A 37 24.84 -21.10 69.02
N LEU A 38 24.38 -20.42 67.97
CA LEU A 38 24.21 -18.96 67.94
C LEU A 38 23.17 -18.50 68.96
N GLY A 39 22.08 -19.25 69.12
CA GLY A 39 21.04 -18.98 70.12
C GLY A 39 21.55 -19.09 71.57
N HIS A 40 22.45 -20.04 71.85
CA HIS A 40 22.98 -20.23 73.21
C HIS A 40 24.15 -19.27 73.54
N GLY A 41 24.95 -18.87 72.54
CA GLY A 41 26.06 -17.93 72.71
C GLY A 41 25.63 -16.47 72.88
N LEU A 42 24.44 -16.09 72.38
CA LEU A 42 23.91 -14.73 72.51
C LEU A 42 23.32 -14.42 73.91
N ILE A 43 23.13 -15.43 74.76
CA ILE A 43 22.44 -15.30 76.06
C ILE A 43 23.42 -15.09 77.24
N HIS A 44 24.71 -15.43 77.13
CA HIS A 44 25.69 -15.26 78.21
C HIS A 44 26.86 -14.38 77.73
N GLY A 45 26.94 -13.16 78.28
CA GLY A 45 27.91 -12.14 77.89
C GLY A 45 29.37 -12.55 78.01
N SER A 46 30.23 -11.78 77.30
CA SER A 46 31.71 -11.74 77.20
C SER A 46 32.55 -13.04 77.27
N GLU A 47 32.25 -14.03 78.12
CA GLU A 47 32.97 -15.31 78.19
C GLU A 47 32.58 -16.31 77.10
N GLY A 48 31.45 -16.10 76.41
CA GLY A 48 31.03 -16.93 75.28
C GLY A 48 31.87 -16.75 74.01
N PHE A 49 32.65 -15.67 73.91
CA PHE A 49 33.28 -15.25 72.67
C PHE A 49 34.69 -15.82 72.44
N GLU A 50 35.44 -16.19 73.48
CA GLU A 50 36.73 -16.90 73.31
C GLU A 50 36.53 -18.34 72.78
N ARG A 51 35.36 -18.96 73.01
CA ARG A 51 34.99 -20.23 72.37
C ARG A 51 34.50 -20.09 70.93
N ALA A 52 34.33 -18.85 70.41
CA ALA A 52 33.90 -18.59 69.04
C ALA A 52 35.02 -18.85 67.99
N GLU A 53 36.27 -18.93 68.43
CA GLU A 53 37.43 -19.30 67.59
C GLU A 53 37.25 -20.68 66.94
N GLY A 54 36.69 -21.66 67.67
CA GLY A 54 36.38 -22.99 67.16
C GLY A 54 35.21 -23.04 66.15
N GLY A 55 34.27 -22.10 66.22
CA GLY A 55 33.13 -21.99 65.30
C GLY A 55 33.54 -21.43 63.92
N LEU A 56 34.50 -20.50 63.89
CA LEU A 56 35.09 -19.99 62.65
C LEU A 56 35.92 -21.06 61.92
N PHE A 57 36.61 -21.96 62.64
CA PHE A 57 37.24 -23.15 62.06
C PHE A 57 36.23 -24.15 61.45
N ALA A 58 35.02 -24.26 62.01
CA ALA A 58 33.94 -25.08 61.45
C ALA A 58 33.36 -24.45 60.16
N LEU A 59 33.26 -23.12 60.09
CA LEU A 59 32.90 -22.36 58.89
C LEU A 59 33.95 -22.51 57.76
N GLY A 60 35.24 -22.49 58.11
CA GLY A 60 36.33 -22.81 57.18
C GLY A 60 36.27 -24.25 56.63
N ARG A 61 35.77 -25.21 57.43
CA ARG A 61 35.51 -26.59 56.97
C ARG A 61 34.28 -26.70 56.06
N ILE A 62 33.27 -25.86 56.25
CA ILE A 62 32.05 -25.81 55.40
C ILE A 62 32.37 -25.17 54.04
N ILE A 63 33.18 -24.11 54.01
CA ILE A 63 33.59 -23.43 52.76
C ILE A 63 34.54 -24.33 51.94
N THR A 64 35.36 -25.16 52.59
CA THR A 64 36.26 -26.13 51.92
C THR A 64 35.61 -27.49 51.60
N TRP A 65 34.35 -27.71 52.01
CA TRP A 65 33.62 -28.97 51.83
C TRP A 65 33.26 -29.28 50.37
N PRO A 66 32.79 -28.32 49.54
CA PRO A 66 32.55 -28.55 48.11
C PRO A 66 33.84 -28.96 47.37
N VAL A 67 34.97 -28.32 47.69
CA VAL A 67 36.29 -28.62 47.11
C VAL A 67 36.75 -30.05 47.46
N ARG A 68 36.45 -30.53 48.67
CA ARG A 68 36.75 -31.91 49.11
C ARG A 68 35.80 -32.97 48.54
N ILE A 69 34.58 -32.60 48.16
CA ILE A 69 33.62 -33.49 47.48
C ILE A 69 33.96 -33.61 46.00
N VAL A 70 34.25 -32.48 45.34
CA VAL A 70 34.75 -32.44 43.96
C VAL A 70 36.08 -33.20 43.86
N GLY A 71 37.01 -33.03 44.80
CA GLY A 71 38.25 -33.81 44.85
C GLY A 71 38.06 -35.31 45.03
N ARG A 72 37.02 -35.75 45.77
CA ARG A 72 36.68 -37.18 45.96
C ARG A 72 35.93 -37.79 44.77
N LEU A 73 35.08 -37.01 44.10
CA LEU A 73 34.41 -37.41 42.85
C LEU A 73 35.41 -37.53 41.69
N VAL A 74 36.34 -36.58 41.57
CA VAL A 74 37.41 -36.60 40.57
C VAL A 74 38.42 -37.72 40.84
N ALA A 75 38.76 -38.01 42.11
CA ALA A 75 39.58 -39.17 42.49
C ALA A 75 38.84 -40.53 42.36
N GLY A 76 37.50 -40.51 42.32
CA GLY A 76 36.67 -41.68 42.00
C GLY A 76 36.64 -41.96 40.50
N MET A 77 36.49 -40.91 39.68
CA MET A 77 36.57 -41.00 38.21
C MET A 77 37.97 -41.39 37.71
N GLY A 78 39.04 -40.89 38.34
CA GLY A 78 40.42 -41.28 38.01
C GLY A 78 40.77 -42.74 38.30
N ARG A 79 39.93 -43.46 39.07
CA ARG A 79 40.06 -44.91 39.29
C ARG A 79 39.43 -45.75 38.18
N LEU A 80 38.60 -45.15 37.31
CA LEU A 80 37.87 -45.87 36.26
C LEU A 80 38.42 -45.64 34.84
N LEU A 81 39.20 -44.57 34.57
CA LEU A 81 39.51 -44.16 33.19
C LEU A 81 40.96 -43.67 32.89
N ALA A 82 41.96 -43.83 33.78
CA ALA A 82 43.31 -43.27 33.54
C ALA A 82 44.48 -44.27 33.78
N PRO A 83 45.51 -44.30 32.90
CA PRO A 83 46.74 -45.07 33.09
C PRO A 83 47.65 -44.53 34.22
N GLU A 84 48.49 -45.40 34.79
CA GLU A 84 49.21 -45.19 36.06
C GLU A 84 50.07 -43.92 36.13
N TRP A 85 50.72 -43.52 35.03
CA TRP A 85 51.58 -42.33 35.00
C TRP A 85 50.80 -41.02 35.21
N LEU A 86 49.53 -40.97 34.83
CA LEU A 86 48.66 -39.81 35.02
C LEU A 86 48.24 -39.65 36.50
N ARG A 87 48.18 -40.78 37.23
CA ARG A 87 47.81 -40.86 38.65
C ARG A 87 48.89 -40.23 39.54
N ASP A 88 50.16 -40.46 39.23
CA ASP A 88 51.31 -39.93 39.98
C ASP A 88 51.63 -38.46 39.66
N ALA A 89 51.37 -38.02 38.42
CA ALA A 89 51.48 -36.61 38.06
C ALA A 89 50.42 -35.77 38.80
N TRP A 90 49.19 -36.26 38.89
CA TRP A 90 48.08 -35.59 39.54
C TRP A 90 48.25 -35.49 41.07
N HIS A 91 48.75 -36.55 41.71
CA HIS A 91 48.96 -36.57 43.16
C HIS A 91 50.01 -35.55 43.62
N ARG A 92 51.02 -35.26 42.78
CA ARG A 92 52.04 -34.22 43.04
C ARG A 92 51.48 -32.81 42.87
N LEU A 93 50.61 -32.61 41.88
CA LEU A 93 50.02 -31.30 41.57
C LEU A 93 49.03 -30.84 42.66
N VAL A 94 48.18 -31.76 43.15
CA VAL A 94 47.22 -31.48 44.24
C VAL A 94 47.92 -31.21 45.57
N GLN A 95 49.01 -31.92 45.89
CA GLN A 95 49.79 -31.64 47.10
C GLN A 95 50.57 -30.31 47.02
N GLY A 96 50.99 -29.89 45.82
CA GLY A 96 51.60 -28.57 45.61
C GLY A 96 50.61 -27.42 45.85
N LEU A 97 49.39 -27.53 45.31
CA LEU A 97 48.33 -26.54 45.48
C LEU A 97 47.89 -26.40 46.95
N LEU A 98 47.74 -27.51 47.68
CA LEU A 98 47.35 -27.48 49.10
C LEU A 98 48.42 -26.88 50.02
N ARG A 99 49.72 -27.00 49.68
CA ARG A 99 50.81 -26.33 50.42
C ARG A 99 50.88 -24.83 50.16
N GLY A 100 50.44 -24.36 48.98
CA GLY A 100 50.38 -22.94 48.64
C GLY A 100 49.28 -22.19 49.39
N VAL A 101 48.11 -22.79 49.53
CA VAL A 101 46.95 -22.18 50.20
C VAL A 101 47.13 -22.07 51.72
N GLY A 102 47.86 -23.02 52.34
CA GLY A 102 48.18 -22.96 53.77
C GLY A 102 49.11 -21.78 54.13
N LYS A 103 50.03 -21.40 53.24
CA LYS A 103 50.98 -20.30 53.51
C LYS A 103 50.40 -18.90 53.32
N THR A 104 49.29 -18.75 52.61
CA THR A 104 48.64 -17.44 52.38
C THR A 104 47.70 -17.00 53.51
N VAL A 105 47.26 -17.92 54.38
CA VAL A 105 46.39 -17.60 55.53
C VAL A 105 47.20 -17.01 56.69
N ASP A 106 48.47 -17.41 56.86
CA ASP A 106 49.34 -16.86 57.91
C ASP A 106 49.91 -15.46 57.57
N VAL A 107 49.98 -15.10 56.28
CA VAL A 107 50.55 -13.82 55.81
C VAL A 107 49.55 -12.67 55.88
N LEU A 108 48.26 -12.97 55.76
CA LEU A 108 47.18 -11.99 55.88
C LEU A 108 46.56 -12.19 57.27
N ASN A 109 46.90 -11.33 58.23
CA ASN A 109 46.42 -11.32 59.62
C ASN A 109 44.87 -11.17 59.71
N LEU A 110 44.17 -12.22 59.28
CA LEU A 110 42.71 -12.32 59.12
C LEU A 110 42.01 -12.29 60.48
N ASP A 111 42.67 -12.73 61.55
CA ASP A 111 42.14 -12.66 62.91
C ASP A 111 41.93 -11.22 63.38
N GLY A 112 42.83 -10.30 63.02
CA GLY A 112 42.67 -8.87 63.27
C GLY A 112 41.53 -8.26 62.47
N LEU A 113 41.39 -8.65 61.20
CA LEU A 113 40.36 -8.15 60.29
C LEU A 113 38.96 -8.64 60.69
N ILE A 114 38.83 -9.90 61.10
CA ILE A 114 37.57 -10.50 61.57
C ILE A 114 37.12 -9.85 62.88
N ARG A 115 38.01 -9.63 63.85
CA ARG A 115 37.67 -8.93 65.10
C ARG A 115 37.19 -7.50 64.84
N TRP A 116 37.83 -6.81 63.90
CA TRP A 116 37.46 -5.45 63.52
C TRP A 116 36.08 -5.40 62.81
N VAL A 117 35.80 -6.32 61.89
CA VAL A 117 34.49 -6.45 61.22
C VAL A 117 33.37 -6.85 62.19
N VAL A 118 33.66 -7.73 63.15
CA VAL A 118 32.70 -8.12 64.21
C VAL A 118 32.40 -6.94 65.14
N TRP A 119 33.41 -6.16 65.50
CA TRP A 119 33.23 -4.94 66.31
C TRP A 119 32.40 -3.89 65.56
N LEU A 120 32.69 -3.65 64.28
CA LEU A 120 31.98 -2.69 63.42
C LEU A 120 30.52 -3.07 63.18
N SER A 121 30.19 -4.36 63.20
CA SER A 121 28.85 -4.88 62.93
C SER A 121 27.95 -5.01 64.18
N GLN A 122 28.48 -4.85 65.40
CA GLN A 122 27.67 -4.88 66.63
C GLN A 122 26.46 -3.92 66.64
N PRO A 123 26.54 -2.65 66.20
CA PRO A 123 25.37 -1.78 66.14
C PRO A 123 24.32 -2.21 65.11
N LEU A 124 24.72 -2.96 64.06
CA LEU A 124 23.81 -3.51 63.05
C LEU A 124 23.12 -4.80 63.53
N TRP A 125 23.80 -5.63 64.33
CA TRP A 125 23.26 -6.91 64.80
C TRP A 125 22.33 -6.78 66.01
N ARG A 126 22.50 -5.76 66.85
CA ARG A 126 21.62 -5.53 68.01
C ARG A 126 20.13 -5.38 67.65
N PRO A 127 19.72 -4.56 66.66
CA PRO A 127 18.31 -4.48 66.26
C PRO A 127 17.82 -5.79 65.63
N VAL A 128 18.66 -6.48 64.86
CA VAL A 128 18.31 -7.79 64.28
C VAL A 128 18.09 -8.84 65.38
N ALA A 129 18.97 -8.92 66.36
CA ALA A 129 18.85 -9.81 67.50
C ALA A 129 17.64 -9.46 68.38
N ALA A 130 17.31 -8.18 68.54
CA ALA A 130 16.12 -7.73 69.24
C ALA A 130 14.82 -8.14 68.52
N VAL A 131 14.78 -8.01 67.17
CA VAL A 131 13.63 -8.44 66.36
C VAL A 131 13.49 -9.96 66.39
N VAL A 132 14.58 -10.71 66.21
CA VAL A 132 14.57 -12.17 66.28
C VAL A 132 14.18 -12.65 67.68
N GLY A 133 14.72 -12.04 68.73
CA GLY A 133 14.36 -12.31 70.12
C GLY A 133 12.90 -11.99 70.43
N PHE A 134 12.37 -10.89 69.89
CA PHE A 134 10.95 -10.54 69.98
C PHE A 134 10.08 -11.62 69.35
N PHE A 135 10.35 -12.04 68.11
CA PHE A 135 9.57 -13.09 67.45
C PHE A 135 9.70 -14.44 68.17
N TYR A 136 10.90 -14.79 68.64
CA TYR A 136 11.10 -16.01 69.43
C TYR A 136 10.28 -16.00 70.72
N ALA A 137 10.35 -14.91 71.50
CA ALA A 137 9.57 -14.76 72.73
C ALA A 137 8.06 -14.71 72.43
N TRP A 138 7.65 -14.04 71.35
CA TRP A 138 6.27 -13.94 70.90
C TRP A 138 5.71 -15.31 70.49
N PHE A 139 6.46 -16.14 69.76
CA PHE A 139 6.06 -17.51 69.45
C PHE A 139 6.04 -18.40 70.70
N ALA A 140 7.08 -18.34 71.53
CA ALA A 140 7.22 -19.21 72.71
C ALA A 140 6.16 -18.95 73.80
N THR A 141 5.68 -17.71 73.94
CA THR A 141 4.74 -17.31 75.01
C THR A 141 3.26 -17.37 74.61
N ARG A 142 2.94 -17.64 73.34
CA ARG A 142 1.55 -17.62 72.86
C ARG A 142 0.89 -18.99 72.92
N PRO A 143 -0.35 -19.08 73.43
CA PRO A 143 -1.12 -20.31 73.41
C PRO A 143 -1.56 -20.61 71.96
N TYR A 144 -0.87 -21.56 71.30
CA TYR A 144 -1.13 -21.95 69.91
C TYR A 144 -2.58 -22.37 69.62
N ARG A 145 -3.35 -22.80 70.64
CA ARG A 145 -4.78 -23.09 70.52
C ARG A 145 -5.65 -21.84 70.25
N GLN A 146 -5.25 -20.67 70.72
CA GLN A 146 -5.96 -19.41 70.45
C GLN A 146 -5.59 -18.82 69.09
N MET A 147 -4.41 -19.17 68.55
CA MET A 147 -3.95 -18.74 67.22
C MET A 147 -4.79 -19.36 66.09
N LEU A 148 -5.39 -20.54 66.33
CA LEU A 148 -6.37 -21.16 65.42
C LEU A 148 -7.60 -20.28 65.18
N TRP A 149 -7.96 -19.40 66.12
CA TRP A 149 -9.07 -18.45 65.96
C TRP A 149 -8.70 -17.26 65.06
N GLY A 150 -7.41 -17.01 64.84
CA GLY A 150 -6.88 -15.99 63.93
C GLY A 150 -6.59 -16.51 62.51
N LEU A 151 -6.64 -17.82 62.27
CA LEU A 151 -6.46 -18.43 60.95
C LEU A 151 -7.41 -17.87 59.88
N PRO A 152 -8.71 -17.64 60.16
CA PRO A 152 -9.60 -17.02 59.18
C PRO A 152 -9.13 -15.62 58.76
N ALA A 153 -8.63 -14.81 59.69
CA ALA A 153 -8.11 -13.47 59.39
C ALA A 153 -6.80 -13.53 58.57
N LEU A 154 -5.92 -14.49 58.85
CA LEU A 154 -4.69 -14.74 58.08
C LEU A 154 -4.99 -15.23 56.66
N ILE A 155 -5.98 -16.12 56.49
CA ILE A 155 -6.45 -16.60 55.19
C ILE A 155 -7.08 -15.45 54.39
N LEU A 156 -7.82 -14.55 55.04
CA LEU A 156 -8.37 -13.34 54.41
C LEU A 156 -7.30 -12.31 54.03
N LEU A 157 -6.13 -12.33 54.68
CA LEU A 157 -5.00 -11.44 54.39
C LEU A 157 -4.17 -11.90 53.17
N LEU A 158 -4.17 -13.20 52.86
CA LEU A 158 -3.47 -13.77 51.70
C LEU A 158 -3.89 -13.16 50.35
N PRO A 159 -5.18 -13.00 50.00
CA PRO A 159 -5.56 -12.36 48.75
C PRO A 159 -5.19 -10.87 48.71
N VAL A 160 -5.16 -10.18 49.85
CA VAL A 160 -4.70 -8.78 49.93
C VAL A 160 -3.19 -8.71 49.67
N LEU A 161 -2.40 -9.59 50.28
CA LEU A 161 -0.95 -9.68 50.04
C LEU A 161 -0.64 -10.13 48.60
N ALA A 162 -1.44 -11.03 48.04
CA ALA A 162 -1.31 -11.46 46.64
C ALA A 162 -1.66 -10.33 45.67
N ALA A 163 -2.69 -9.53 45.95
CA ALA A 163 -3.06 -8.37 45.15
C ALA A 163 -1.99 -7.25 45.24
N VAL A 164 -1.44 -7.01 46.44
CA VAL A 164 -0.32 -6.08 46.64
C VAL A 164 0.94 -6.57 45.93
N GLY A 165 1.25 -7.87 46.01
CA GLY A 165 2.35 -8.49 45.29
C GLY A 165 2.17 -8.43 43.76
N TRP A 166 0.97 -8.72 43.27
CA TRP A 166 0.63 -8.59 41.84
C TRP A 166 0.84 -7.14 41.37
N ARG A 167 0.40 -6.15 42.15
CA ARG A 167 0.57 -4.73 41.82
C ARG A 167 2.01 -4.26 41.88
N LEU A 168 2.83 -4.81 42.79
CA LEU A 168 4.25 -4.48 42.93
C LEU A 168 5.13 -5.14 41.86
N PHE A 169 4.80 -6.35 41.40
CA PHE A 169 5.62 -7.11 40.44
C PHE A 169 5.12 -7.07 38.99
N ARG A 170 3.84 -6.74 38.74
CA ARG A 170 3.28 -6.50 37.40
C ARG A 170 2.71 -5.08 37.32
N GLY A 171 3.60 -4.11 37.24
CA GLY A 171 3.21 -2.72 36.97
C GLY A 171 2.64 -2.52 35.56
N PRO A 172 1.93 -1.40 35.31
CA PRO A 172 1.38 -1.04 33.99
C PRO A 172 2.40 -1.14 32.86
N GLU A 173 3.66 -0.78 33.13
CA GLU A 173 4.76 -0.84 32.17
C GLU A 173 5.08 -2.26 31.66
N SER A 174 4.94 -3.28 32.53
CA SER A 174 5.20 -4.67 32.12
C SER A 174 4.11 -5.20 31.18
N ILE A 175 2.88 -4.75 31.38
CA ILE A 175 1.73 -5.10 30.54
C ILE A 175 1.78 -4.30 29.23
N ALA A 176 2.17 -3.02 29.29
CA ALA A 176 2.36 -2.18 28.11
C ALA A 176 3.42 -2.76 27.16
N LYS A 177 4.57 -3.23 27.68
CA LYS A 177 5.60 -3.91 26.87
C LYS A 177 5.07 -5.14 26.13
N ALA A 178 4.21 -5.93 26.77
CA ALA A 178 3.62 -7.11 26.15
C ALA A 178 2.65 -6.73 25.02
N TYR A 179 1.81 -5.72 25.23
CA TYR A 179 0.93 -5.22 24.17
C TYR A 179 1.70 -4.52 23.04
N GLN A 180 2.75 -3.77 23.33
CA GLN A 180 3.63 -3.18 22.30
C GLN A 180 4.26 -4.24 21.40
N ALA A 181 4.72 -5.36 21.98
CA ALA A 181 5.22 -6.48 21.21
C ALA A 181 4.12 -7.12 20.32
N ALA A 182 2.90 -7.25 20.83
CA ALA A 182 1.77 -7.77 20.07
C ALA A 182 1.33 -6.82 18.94
N VAL A 183 1.44 -5.50 19.12
CA VAL A 183 1.19 -4.50 18.06
C VAL A 183 2.22 -4.63 16.95
N LYS A 184 3.50 -4.79 17.29
CA LYS A 184 4.55 -5.04 16.30
C LYS A 184 4.27 -6.31 15.49
N GLU A 185 3.90 -7.39 16.17
CA GLU A 185 3.56 -8.67 15.52
C GLU A 185 2.33 -8.55 14.60
N ALA A 186 1.29 -7.83 15.03
CA ALA A 186 0.10 -7.57 14.21
C ALA A 186 0.40 -6.71 12.97
N LEU A 187 1.29 -5.72 13.09
CA LEU A 187 1.75 -4.90 11.96
C LEU A 187 2.54 -5.74 10.94
N GLU A 188 3.41 -6.63 11.42
CA GLU A 188 4.15 -7.57 10.56
C GLU A 188 3.22 -8.56 9.84
N ALA A 189 2.07 -8.89 10.44
CA ALA A 189 1.07 -9.79 9.89
C ALA A 189 -0.02 -9.11 9.04
N GLU A 190 0.04 -7.78 8.86
CA GLU A 190 -0.99 -6.97 8.18
C GLU A 190 -2.40 -7.08 8.80
N ASP A 191 -2.50 -7.48 10.08
CA ASP A 191 -3.77 -7.60 10.80
C ASP A 191 -4.08 -6.29 11.54
N PHE A 192 -4.63 -5.34 10.77
CA PHE A 192 -4.96 -4.00 11.28
C PHE A 192 -6.09 -4.02 12.32
N GLU A 193 -6.94 -5.05 12.35
CA GLU A 193 -7.99 -5.19 13.38
C GLU A 193 -7.38 -5.61 14.72
N ALA A 194 -6.50 -6.62 14.72
CA ALA A 194 -5.78 -7.05 15.91
C ALA A 194 -4.85 -5.94 16.42
N MET A 195 -4.15 -5.25 15.52
CA MET A 195 -3.35 -4.07 15.85
C MET A 195 -4.21 -3.02 16.57
N ALA A 196 -5.35 -2.63 15.98
CA ALA A 196 -6.23 -1.63 16.58
C ALA A 196 -6.79 -2.06 17.95
N LEU A 197 -7.02 -3.36 18.16
CA LEU A 197 -7.48 -3.90 19.45
C LEU A 197 -6.40 -3.83 20.53
N TRP A 198 -5.17 -4.28 20.24
CA TRP A 198 -4.06 -4.24 21.20
C TRP A 198 -3.66 -2.80 21.54
N GLU A 199 -3.75 -1.89 20.57
CA GLU A 199 -3.51 -0.48 20.79
C GLU A 199 -4.63 0.19 21.62
N ARG A 200 -5.92 -0.18 21.44
CA ARG A 200 -6.98 0.27 22.38
C ARG A 200 -6.73 -0.19 23.81
N LYS A 201 -6.10 -1.35 23.99
CA LYS A 201 -5.72 -1.87 25.32
C LYS A 201 -4.52 -1.10 25.90
N LEU A 202 -3.61 -0.61 25.08
CA LEU A 202 -2.53 0.31 25.49
C LEU A 202 -3.08 1.69 25.90
N ASP A 203 -4.02 2.25 25.13
CA ASP A 203 -4.67 3.53 25.44
C ASP A 203 -5.40 3.47 26.80
N GLN A 204 -6.09 2.35 27.10
CA GLN A 204 -6.76 2.11 28.39
C GLN A 204 -5.80 2.02 29.57
N LEU A 205 -4.51 1.74 29.33
CA LEU A 205 -3.49 1.68 30.37
C LEU A 205 -2.88 3.06 30.65
N GLU A 206 -3.34 4.13 29.97
CA GLU A 206 -2.76 5.48 29.97
C GLU A 206 -1.26 5.48 29.58
N VAL A 207 -0.84 4.44 28.85
CA VAL A 207 0.50 4.29 28.29
C VAL A 207 0.37 4.29 26.77
N ASP A 208 0.05 5.43 26.16
CA ASP A 208 0.62 5.85 24.87
C ASP A 208 0.21 7.28 24.48
N THR A 209 1.18 8.14 24.16
CA THR A 209 0.98 9.53 23.71
C THR A 209 1.18 9.66 22.19
N GLN A 210 1.91 8.73 21.56
CA GLN A 210 2.41 8.89 20.20
C GLN A 210 1.41 8.48 19.13
N ARG A 211 0.59 7.44 19.35
CA ARG A 211 -0.48 7.04 18.41
C ARG A 211 -1.58 8.09 18.30
N SER A 212 -2.03 8.65 19.42
CA SER A 212 -3.03 9.72 19.43
C SER A 212 -2.50 10.97 18.70
N GLU A 213 -1.23 11.32 18.93
CA GLU A 213 -0.57 12.41 18.19
C GLU A 213 -0.43 12.07 16.70
N TYR A 214 -0.10 10.83 16.34
CA TYR A 214 -0.02 10.36 14.94
C TYR A 214 -1.36 10.43 14.23
N LEU A 215 -2.44 9.91 14.81
CA LEU A 215 -3.78 9.96 14.21
C LEU A 215 -4.29 11.40 14.08
N THR A 216 -3.99 12.25 15.06
CA THR A 216 -4.30 13.68 14.99
C THR A 216 -3.48 14.35 13.88
N ALA A 217 -2.19 14.04 13.77
CA ALA A 217 -1.32 14.55 12.73
C ALA A 217 -1.79 14.10 11.33
N LEU A 218 -2.17 12.84 11.18
CA LEU A 218 -2.67 12.26 9.93
C LEU A 218 -3.94 12.98 9.47
N LYS A 219 -4.89 13.18 10.38
CA LYS A 219 -6.12 13.93 10.09
C LYS A 219 -5.83 15.37 9.68
N LEU A 220 -4.84 16.01 10.30
CA LEU A 220 -4.43 17.37 9.94
C LEU A 220 -3.75 17.43 8.56
N THR A 221 -3.03 16.38 8.15
CA THR A 221 -2.40 16.31 6.81
C THR A 221 -3.40 16.14 5.67
N GLU A 222 -4.63 15.70 5.96
CA GLU A 222 -5.72 15.52 4.99
C GLU A 222 -6.69 16.72 4.93
N ASP A 223 -6.50 17.76 5.75
CA ASP A 223 -7.38 18.93 5.80
C ASP A 223 -7.20 19.83 4.55
N GLU A 224 -8.25 20.52 4.11
CA GLU A 224 -8.18 21.43 2.96
C GLU A 224 -7.31 22.67 3.27
N ASP A 225 -7.24 23.08 4.54
CA ASP A 225 -6.46 24.22 5.01
C ASP A 225 -4.95 23.91 5.01
N GLU A 226 -4.20 24.64 4.17
CA GLU A 226 -2.74 24.55 4.05
C GLU A 226 -2.02 24.72 5.40
N THR A 227 -2.51 25.58 6.29
CA THR A 227 -1.87 25.83 7.58
C THR A 227 -1.99 24.61 8.50
N LYS A 228 -3.13 23.93 8.46
CA LYS A 228 -3.34 22.69 9.21
C LYS A 228 -2.56 21.53 8.61
N ARG A 229 -2.49 21.43 7.27
CA ARG A 229 -1.65 20.42 6.61
C ARG A 229 -0.19 20.55 6.98
N ARG A 230 0.34 21.77 6.97
CA ARG A 230 1.71 22.04 7.43
C ARG A 230 1.89 21.66 8.89
N SER A 231 0.98 22.02 9.77
CA SER A 231 1.04 21.63 11.18
C SER A 231 0.96 20.12 11.39
N GLY A 232 0.13 19.41 10.61
CA GLY A 232 0.07 17.96 10.59
C GLY A 232 1.40 17.33 10.19
N ARG A 233 2.05 17.88 9.15
CA ARG A 233 3.38 17.43 8.69
C ARG A 233 4.46 17.67 9.73
N GLU A 234 4.51 18.84 10.36
CA GLU A 234 5.46 19.15 11.44
C GLU A 234 5.31 18.16 12.60
N ARG A 235 4.07 17.77 12.94
CA ARG A 235 3.81 16.73 13.95
C ARG A 235 4.32 15.36 13.52
N MET A 236 4.14 14.99 12.25
CA MET A 236 4.73 13.75 11.70
C MET A 236 6.25 13.74 11.84
N GLU A 237 6.91 14.85 11.50
CA GLU A 237 8.37 14.99 11.61
C GLU A 237 8.86 14.90 13.06
N ARG A 238 8.11 15.45 14.04
CA ARG A 238 8.42 15.29 15.47
C ARG A 238 8.24 13.86 15.97
N LEU A 239 7.26 13.14 15.45
CA LEU A 239 7.04 11.74 15.79
C LEU A 239 8.08 10.82 15.16
N ALA A 240 8.72 11.24 14.06
CA ALA A 240 9.70 10.47 13.30
C ALA A 240 11.03 11.22 13.14
N PRO A 241 11.73 11.55 14.24
CA PRO A 241 13.01 12.24 14.19
C PRO A 241 14.08 11.41 13.45
N LEU A 242 15.02 12.07 12.78
CA LEU A 242 16.04 11.39 11.98
C LEU A 242 17.16 10.74 12.81
N ASP A 243 17.35 11.21 14.04
CA ASP A 243 18.47 10.81 14.91
C ASP A 243 18.08 9.78 15.98
N GLU A 244 16.78 9.60 16.22
CA GLU A 244 16.23 8.66 17.20
C GLU A 244 15.26 7.68 16.52
N PRO A 245 14.96 6.51 17.12
CA PRO A 245 14.13 5.50 16.47
C PRO A 245 12.69 5.93 16.16
N GLY A 246 12.16 6.91 16.90
CA GLY A 246 10.85 7.52 16.64
C GLY A 246 9.65 6.55 16.63
N TYR A 247 8.54 7.02 16.08
CA TYR A 247 7.31 6.27 15.87
C TYR A 247 7.31 5.66 14.45
N PRO A 248 7.24 4.32 14.31
CA PRO A 248 7.42 3.65 13.02
C PRO A 248 6.43 4.06 11.92
N ALA A 249 5.15 4.23 12.26
CA ALA A 249 4.15 4.57 11.25
C ALA A 249 4.35 5.99 10.70
N ALA A 250 4.84 6.92 11.54
CA ALA A 250 5.22 8.26 11.10
C ALA A 250 6.45 8.21 10.17
N HIS A 251 7.45 7.37 10.48
CA HIS A 251 8.59 7.13 9.58
C HIS A 251 8.16 6.61 8.22
N PHE A 252 7.25 5.64 8.20
CA PHE A 252 6.74 5.06 6.95
C PHE A 252 5.91 6.07 6.15
N TRP A 253 5.06 6.85 6.81
CA TRP A 253 4.26 7.91 6.16
C TRP A 253 5.16 8.98 5.52
N LEU A 254 6.17 9.47 6.26
CA LEU A 254 7.14 10.44 5.74
C LEU A 254 7.95 9.86 4.58
N LEU A 255 8.38 8.61 4.69
CA LEU A 255 9.06 7.89 3.61
C LEU A 255 8.20 7.87 2.33
N GLN A 256 6.93 7.51 2.43
CA GLN A 256 6.01 7.53 1.29
C GLN A 256 5.83 8.94 0.73
N SER A 257 5.72 9.96 1.59
CA SER A 257 5.64 11.36 1.19
C SER A 257 6.86 11.81 0.39
N TYR A 258 8.08 11.47 0.82
CA TYR A 258 9.32 11.83 0.13
C TYR A 258 9.56 11.04 -1.16
N LEU A 259 9.07 9.80 -1.24
CA LEU A 259 9.11 8.99 -2.47
C LEU A 259 8.01 9.37 -3.46
N SER A 260 6.99 10.12 -3.01
CA SER A 260 5.97 10.65 -3.91
C SER A 260 6.55 11.73 -4.83
N ARG A 261 6.12 11.74 -6.09
CA ARG A 261 6.51 12.77 -7.08
C ARG A 261 5.95 14.17 -6.80
N GLN A 262 5.06 14.28 -5.82
CA GLN A 262 4.40 15.54 -5.44
C GLN A 262 5.17 16.31 -4.35
N SER A 263 6.36 15.85 -3.95
CA SER A 263 7.18 16.56 -2.98
C SER A 263 7.79 17.84 -3.58
N ASP A 264 7.68 18.96 -2.87
CA ASP A 264 8.30 20.26 -3.24
C ASP A 264 9.84 20.26 -3.13
N LEU A 265 10.44 19.19 -2.60
CA LEU A 265 11.88 19.10 -2.38
C LEU A 265 12.62 18.62 -3.64
N PRO A 266 13.85 19.13 -3.87
CA PRO A 266 14.74 18.60 -4.92
C PRO A 266 14.97 17.09 -4.79
N LYS A 267 15.12 16.40 -5.93
CA LYS A 267 15.30 14.93 -6.01
C LYS A 267 16.33 14.39 -5.03
N GLU A 268 17.52 14.96 -5.00
CA GLU A 268 18.60 14.49 -4.11
C GLU A 268 18.24 14.63 -2.63
N GLN A 269 17.58 15.74 -2.25
CA GLN A 269 17.21 15.99 -0.85
C GLN A 269 16.13 15.01 -0.38
N ARG A 270 15.09 14.77 -1.19
CA ARG A 270 14.04 13.82 -0.84
C ARG A 270 14.56 12.38 -0.76
N LEU A 271 15.47 11.98 -1.65
CA LEU A 271 16.06 10.63 -1.61
C LEU A 271 16.96 10.42 -0.38
N ASN A 272 17.72 11.45 0.03
CA ASN A 272 18.52 11.39 1.26
C ASN A 272 17.62 11.28 2.52
N LEU A 273 16.53 12.05 2.58
CA LEU A 273 15.57 11.94 3.69
C LEU A 273 14.87 10.57 3.72
N ALA A 274 14.47 10.04 2.56
CA ALA A 274 13.90 8.71 2.43
C ALA A 274 14.89 7.62 2.90
N GLU A 275 16.17 7.72 2.56
CA GLU A 275 17.22 6.79 3.02
C GLU A 275 17.35 6.78 4.55
N LYS A 276 17.31 7.96 5.17
CA LYS A 276 17.36 8.08 6.63
C LYS A 276 16.17 7.41 7.30
N HIS A 277 14.96 7.62 6.79
CA HIS A 277 13.76 6.96 7.33
C HIS A 277 13.77 5.44 7.09
N LEU A 278 14.25 4.97 5.93
CA LEU A 278 14.48 3.54 5.69
C LEU A 278 15.48 2.95 6.70
N SER A 279 16.53 3.69 7.03
CA SER A 279 17.53 3.28 8.02
C SER A 279 16.94 3.20 9.42
N GLN A 280 16.06 4.13 9.81
CA GLN A 280 15.36 4.08 11.09
C GLN A 280 14.35 2.92 11.17
N LEU A 281 13.58 2.67 10.10
CA LEU A 281 12.70 1.50 10.04
C LEU A 281 13.50 0.20 10.15
N ALA A 282 14.67 0.14 9.51
CA ALA A 282 15.57 -1.01 9.62
C ALA A 282 16.18 -1.17 11.02
N SER A 283 16.50 -0.08 11.72
CA SER A 283 17.04 -0.09 13.10
C SER A 283 16.00 -0.60 14.10
N LEU A 284 14.72 -0.28 13.89
CA LEU A 284 13.56 -0.81 14.61
C LEU A 284 13.25 -2.29 14.28
N GLY A 285 13.96 -2.85 13.30
CA GLY A 285 13.79 -4.23 12.83
C GLY A 285 12.56 -4.43 11.96
N ILE A 286 12.00 -3.37 11.38
CA ILE A 286 10.79 -3.43 10.55
C ILE A 286 11.22 -3.64 9.09
N ARG A 287 10.89 -4.82 8.55
CA ARG A 287 11.32 -5.26 7.21
C ARG A 287 10.19 -5.85 6.36
N GLY A 288 8.94 -5.53 6.70
CA GLY A 288 7.77 -6.04 6.01
C GLY A 288 7.74 -5.70 4.51
N PRO A 289 6.87 -6.37 3.73
CA PRO A 289 6.80 -6.24 2.27
C PRO A 289 6.68 -4.78 1.79
N GLN A 290 5.86 -3.98 2.48
CA GLN A 290 5.63 -2.57 2.12
C GLN A 290 6.90 -1.70 2.31
N VAL A 291 7.70 -1.98 3.33
CA VAL A 291 8.98 -1.27 3.55
C VAL A 291 10.00 -1.68 2.49
N GLN A 292 10.03 -2.96 2.10
CA GLN A 292 10.89 -3.41 1.00
C GLN A 292 10.45 -2.84 -0.35
N LEU A 293 9.15 -2.72 -0.60
CA LEU A 293 8.62 -2.04 -1.78
C LEU A 293 9.06 -0.58 -1.83
N ALA A 294 8.90 0.17 -0.71
CA ALA A 294 9.38 1.54 -0.62
C ALA A 294 10.91 1.65 -0.81
N ARG A 295 11.67 0.68 -0.29
CA ARG A 295 13.11 0.58 -0.53
C ARG A 295 13.45 0.33 -2.00
N ALA A 296 12.71 -0.53 -2.69
CA ALA A 296 12.91 -0.77 -4.11
C ALA A 296 12.62 0.49 -4.95
N ILE A 297 11.55 1.24 -4.61
CA ILE A 297 11.25 2.52 -5.26
C ILE A 297 12.40 3.52 -5.03
N TRP A 298 12.89 3.62 -3.78
CA TRP A 298 14.04 4.46 -3.47
C TRP A 298 15.30 4.06 -4.26
N LEU A 299 15.61 2.76 -4.37
CA LEU A 299 16.74 2.25 -5.15
C LEU A 299 16.63 2.60 -6.63
N ALA A 300 15.45 2.40 -7.22
CA ALA A 300 15.18 2.74 -8.61
C ALA A 300 15.36 4.24 -8.89
N GLU A 301 14.86 5.11 -8.01
CA GLU A 301 15.03 6.55 -8.16
C GLU A 301 16.46 7.04 -7.89
N SER A 302 17.22 6.29 -7.09
CA SER A 302 18.65 6.52 -6.79
C SER A 302 19.60 5.92 -7.83
N GLU A 303 19.12 5.68 -9.05
CA GLU A 303 19.90 5.18 -10.19
C GLU A 303 20.51 3.78 -9.97
N ARG A 304 19.86 2.96 -9.12
CA ARG A 304 20.22 1.56 -8.86
C ARG A 304 19.05 0.61 -9.18
N PRO A 305 18.49 0.65 -10.40
CA PRO A 305 17.28 -0.10 -10.74
C PRO A 305 17.48 -1.62 -10.77
N GLU A 306 18.70 -2.12 -10.98
CA GLU A 306 18.98 -3.56 -10.94
C GLU A 306 18.79 -4.14 -9.54
N GLU A 307 19.29 -3.46 -8.51
CA GLU A 307 19.10 -3.87 -7.11
C GLU A 307 17.64 -3.78 -6.69
N ALA A 308 16.89 -2.82 -7.23
CA ALA A 308 15.46 -2.71 -7.01
C ALA A 308 14.71 -3.93 -7.58
N VAL A 309 15.09 -4.40 -8.77
CA VAL A 309 14.51 -5.60 -9.38
C VAL A 309 14.80 -6.84 -8.56
N GLU A 310 16.05 -7.04 -8.11
CA GLU A 310 16.43 -8.19 -7.26
C GLU A 310 15.63 -8.23 -5.96
N LEU A 311 15.32 -7.05 -5.39
CA LEU A 311 14.50 -6.94 -4.18
C LEU A 311 13.02 -7.26 -4.44
N LEU A 312 12.49 -6.85 -5.59
CA LEU A 312 11.06 -6.98 -5.93
C LEU A 312 10.68 -8.36 -6.46
N GLU A 313 11.58 -9.06 -7.13
CA GLU A 313 11.31 -10.38 -7.74
C GLU A 313 10.69 -11.41 -6.77
N PRO A 314 11.22 -11.62 -5.54
CA PRO A 314 10.59 -12.51 -4.58
C PRO A 314 9.25 -11.97 -4.04
N LEU A 315 9.11 -10.65 -3.92
CA LEU A 315 7.92 -9.99 -3.36
C LEU A 315 6.74 -9.97 -4.35
N ALA A 316 7.02 -9.95 -5.65
CA ALA A 316 6.00 -9.89 -6.70
C ALA A 316 5.05 -11.11 -6.71
N THR A 317 5.41 -12.20 -6.04
CA THR A 317 4.51 -13.37 -5.91
C THR A 317 3.47 -13.18 -4.81
N SER A 318 3.79 -12.41 -3.76
CA SER A 318 2.95 -12.21 -2.58
C SER A 318 2.29 -10.83 -2.51
N SER A 319 2.82 -9.83 -3.23
CA SER A 319 2.32 -8.46 -3.22
C SER A 319 1.99 -7.99 -4.65
N PRO A 320 0.73 -7.65 -4.95
CA PRO A 320 0.33 -7.06 -6.23
C PRO A 320 1.11 -5.79 -6.55
N ASP A 321 1.27 -4.88 -5.57
CA ASP A 321 1.99 -3.63 -5.75
C ASP A 321 3.46 -3.86 -6.13
N ALA A 322 4.11 -4.87 -5.53
CA ALA A 322 5.47 -5.25 -5.91
C ALA A 322 5.54 -5.80 -7.34
N ALA A 323 4.54 -6.59 -7.77
CA ALA A 323 4.47 -7.07 -9.15
C ALA A 323 4.30 -5.93 -10.16
N VAL A 324 3.51 -4.91 -9.82
CA VAL A 324 3.31 -3.72 -10.64
C VAL A 324 4.59 -2.92 -10.75
N GLN A 325 5.27 -2.65 -9.63
CA GLN A 325 6.54 -1.92 -9.67
C GLN A 325 7.62 -2.68 -10.44
N LEU A 326 7.71 -4.00 -10.27
CA LEU A 326 8.63 -4.85 -11.03
C LEU A 326 8.37 -4.76 -12.54
N MET A 327 7.11 -4.90 -12.96
CA MET A 327 6.70 -4.77 -14.36
C MET A 327 7.13 -3.42 -14.95
N LEU A 328 6.89 -2.32 -14.22
CA LEU A 328 7.25 -0.98 -14.67
C LEU A 328 8.77 -0.80 -14.78
N LEU A 329 9.54 -1.33 -13.82
CA LEU A 329 11.01 -1.25 -13.85
C LEU A 329 11.61 -2.08 -14.99
N ASP A 330 11.17 -3.31 -15.19
CA ASP A 330 11.67 -4.14 -16.29
C ASP A 330 11.32 -3.52 -17.66
N ALA A 331 10.18 -2.86 -17.78
CA ALA A 331 9.83 -2.08 -18.97
C ALA A 331 10.77 -0.88 -19.18
N GLN A 332 11.09 -0.13 -18.13
CA GLN A 332 12.04 1.00 -18.17
C GLN A 332 13.46 0.56 -18.53
N LEU A 333 13.91 -0.59 -18.01
CA LEU A 333 15.22 -1.17 -18.30
C LEU A 333 15.31 -1.82 -19.69
N GLY A 334 14.22 -1.86 -20.45
CA GLY A 334 14.19 -2.48 -21.77
C GLY A 334 14.27 -4.02 -21.74
N ARG A 335 14.05 -4.65 -20.58
CA ARG A 335 14.03 -6.11 -20.38
C ARG A 335 12.71 -6.69 -20.88
N ARG A 336 12.49 -6.65 -22.20
CA ARG A 336 11.21 -6.94 -22.85
C ARG A 336 10.57 -8.27 -22.42
N ASP A 337 11.35 -9.34 -22.32
CA ASP A 337 10.83 -10.65 -21.96
C ASP A 337 10.44 -10.74 -20.47
N ALA A 338 11.19 -10.08 -19.58
CA ALA A 338 10.84 -9.98 -18.17
C ALA A 338 9.56 -9.14 -18.00
N ALA A 339 9.55 -7.93 -18.58
CA ALA A 339 8.39 -7.04 -18.55
C ALA A 339 7.11 -7.71 -19.06
N ARG A 340 7.18 -8.57 -20.09
CA ARG A 340 6.03 -9.35 -20.58
C ARG A 340 5.59 -10.44 -19.61
N ARG A 341 6.53 -11.15 -18.97
CA ARG A 341 6.18 -12.13 -17.94
C ARG A 341 5.49 -11.45 -16.76
N ASP A 342 6.01 -10.33 -16.30
CA ASP A 342 5.43 -9.60 -15.17
C ASP A 342 4.12 -8.91 -15.53
N ALA A 343 3.98 -8.39 -16.75
CA ALA A 343 2.71 -7.89 -17.26
C ALA A 343 1.62 -8.99 -17.32
N THR A 344 2.00 -10.22 -17.68
CA THR A 344 1.07 -11.38 -17.62
C THR A 344 0.61 -11.61 -16.19
N ARG A 345 1.55 -11.63 -15.23
CA ARG A 345 1.23 -11.80 -13.80
C ARG A 345 0.29 -10.70 -13.29
N VAL A 346 0.60 -9.44 -13.59
CA VAL A 346 -0.21 -8.27 -13.18
C VAL A 346 -1.62 -8.34 -13.77
N ARG A 347 -1.74 -8.62 -15.08
CA ARG A 347 -3.04 -8.77 -15.74
C ARG A 347 -3.88 -9.86 -15.09
N ASP A 348 -3.26 -11.00 -14.79
CA ASP A 348 -3.97 -12.13 -14.19
C ASP A 348 -4.40 -11.83 -12.75
N LEU A 349 -3.55 -11.17 -11.95
CA LEU A 349 -3.86 -10.73 -10.58
C LEU A 349 -5.01 -9.72 -10.55
N VAL A 350 -4.91 -8.63 -11.32
CA VAL A 350 -5.94 -7.58 -11.36
C VAL A 350 -7.23 -8.10 -12.00
N GLY A 351 -7.11 -8.89 -13.07
CA GLY A 351 -8.26 -9.50 -13.74
C GLY A 351 -9.00 -10.53 -12.86
N ASP A 352 -8.28 -11.31 -12.05
CA ASP A 352 -8.90 -12.19 -11.05
C ASP A 352 -9.62 -11.41 -9.95
N ALA A 353 -9.02 -10.32 -9.46
CA ALA A 353 -9.68 -9.45 -8.49
C ALA A 353 -10.97 -8.86 -9.06
N GLN A 354 -10.95 -8.39 -10.31
CA GLN A 354 -12.12 -7.90 -11.03
C GLN A 354 -13.21 -8.97 -11.16
N ARG A 355 -12.84 -10.20 -11.56
CA ARG A 355 -13.77 -11.34 -11.69
C ARG A 355 -14.42 -11.74 -10.36
N ARG A 356 -13.72 -11.53 -9.25
CA ARG A 356 -14.25 -11.76 -7.89
C ARG A 356 -15.14 -10.61 -7.40
N GLY A 357 -15.35 -9.58 -8.20
CA GLY A 357 -16.16 -8.41 -7.84
C GLY A 357 -15.45 -7.43 -6.91
N ALA A 358 -14.10 -7.43 -6.88
CA ALA A 358 -13.37 -6.42 -6.14
C ALA A 358 -13.58 -5.04 -6.79
N ASN A 359 -13.77 -3.99 -5.97
CA ASN A 359 -13.78 -2.61 -6.45
C ASN A 359 -12.36 -2.21 -6.81
N LEU A 360 -12.07 -2.17 -8.10
CA LEU A 360 -10.80 -1.70 -8.63
C LEU A 360 -10.68 -0.18 -8.48
N SER A 361 -9.51 0.28 -8.07
CA SER A 361 -9.15 1.70 -8.07
C SER A 361 -8.82 2.19 -9.49
N ALA A 362 -8.77 3.50 -9.68
CA ALA A 362 -8.30 4.09 -10.93
C ALA A 362 -6.87 3.66 -11.29
N GLN A 363 -6.01 3.44 -10.28
CA GLN A 363 -4.64 2.98 -10.47
C GLN A 363 -4.60 1.53 -10.98
N ASP A 364 -5.52 0.68 -10.53
CA ASP A 364 -5.61 -0.72 -10.96
C ASP A 364 -5.99 -0.80 -12.44
N TYR A 365 -6.97 -0.02 -12.89
CA TYR A 365 -7.35 0.06 -14.30
C TYR A 365 -6.22 0.58 -15.19
N GLN A 366 -5.51 1.63 -14.76
CA GLN A 366 -4.33 2.13 -15.47
C GLN A 366 -3.26 1.05 -15.61
N THR A 367 -3.03 0.32 -14.54
CA THR A 367 -2.01 -0.72 -14.48
C THR A 367 -2.38 -1.92 -15.34
N LEU A 368 -3.65 -2.32 -15.34
CA LEU A 368 -4.17 -3.36 -16.22
C LEU A 368 -4.05 -2.97 -17.69
N ALA A 369 -4.41 -1.74 -18.04
CA ALA A 369 -4.26 -1.22 -19.40
C ALA A 369 -2.78 -1.20 -19.84
N ALA A 370 -1.87 -0.77 -18.97
CA ALA A 370 -0.43 -0.78 -19.24
C ALA A 370 0.13 -2.20 -19.40
N ALA A 371 -0.32 -3.16 -18.58
CA ALA A 371 0.05 -4.57 -18.72
C ALA A 371 -0.40 -5.14 -20.07
N CYS A 372 -1.66 -4.89 -20.46
CA CYS A 372 -2.18 -5.29 -21.77
C CYS A 372 -1.39 -4.65 -22.92
N GLN A 373 -1.00 -3.38 -22.80
CA GLN A 373 -0.18 -2.69 -23.79
C GLN A 373 1.20 -3.35 -23.95
N LEU A 374 1.89 -3.70 -22.86
CA LEU A 374 3.19 -4.39 -22.90
C LEU A 374 3.11 -5.78 -23.56
N LEU A 375 1.97 -6.46 -23.36
CA LEU A 375 1.67 -7.75 -23.98
C LEU A 375 1.26 -7.62 -25.45
N GLY A 376 0.89 -6.43 -25.92
CA GLY A 376 0.27 -6.23 -27.23
C GLY A 376 -1.18 -6.75 -27.30
N ASP A 377 -1.81 -6.96 -26.14
CA ASP A 377 -3.20 -7.42 -26.01
C ASP A 377 -4.16 -6.24 -26.14
N MET A 378 -4.42 -5.85 -27.39
CA MET A 378 -5.28 -4.70 -27.71
C MET A 378 -6.73 -4.91 -27.25
N ALA A 379 -7.22 -6.15 -27.26
CA ALA A 379 -8.57 -6.49 -26.84
C ALA A 379 -8.70 -6.38 -25.32
N GLY A 380 -7.73 -6.93 -24.57
CA GLY A 380 -7.66 -6.77 -23.12
C GLY A 380 -7.51 -5.31 -22.69
N MET A 381 -6.70 -4.53 -23.42
CA MET A 381 -6.54 -3.09 -23.16
C MET A 381 -7.85 -2.33 -23.36
N GLU A 382 -8.56 -2.59 -24.47
CA GLU A 382 -9.85 -1.96 -24.73
C GLU A 382 -10.89 -2.30 -23.66
N GLN A 383 -10.97 -3.58 -23.27
CA GLN A 383 -11.89 -4.00 -22.23
C GLN A 383 -11.60 -3.29 -20.90
N ALA A 384 -10.32 -3.25 -20.49
CA ALA A 384 -9.91 -2.58 -19.25
C ALA A 384 -10.27 -1.08 -19.26
N LEU A 385 -10.07 -0.38 -20.38
CA LEU A 385 -10.40 1.04 -20.50
C LEU A 385 -11.91 1.27 -20.51
N ARG A 386 -12.70 0.38 -21.13
CA ARG A 386 -14.16 0.47 -21.10
C ARG A 386 -14.70 0.20 -19.70
N ASP A 387 -14.21 -0.83 -19.02
CA ASP A 387 -14.61 -1.15 -17.64
C ASP A 387 -14.28 0.02 -16.70
N TRP A 388 -13.13 0.68 -16.92
CA TRP A 388 -12.78 1.88 -16.18
C TRP A 388 -13.77 3.03 -16.42
N LEU A 389 -14.18 3.27 -17.66
CA LEU A 389 -15.20 4.29 -17.97
C LEU A 389 -16.61 3.93 -17.49
N VAL A 390 -16.91 2.64 -17.31
CA VAL A 390 -18.14 2.22 -16.64
C VAL A 390 -18.09 2.55 -15.15
N ALA A 391 -16.94 2.33 -14.51
CA ALA A 391 -16.74 2.61 -13.09
C ALA A 391 -16.64 4.12 -12.78
N ASP A 392 -15.96 4.88 -13.65
CA ASP A 392 -15.77 6.33 -13.54
C ASP A 392 -15.90 6.98 -14.93
N PRO A 393 -17.13 7.36 -15.34
CA PRO A 393 -17.39 7.91 -16.66
C PRO A 393 -16.57 9.15 -16.99
N ASP A 394 -16.29 10.01 -15.99
CA ASP A 394 -15.65 11.32 -16.17
C ASP A 394 -14.12 11.29 -16.17
N ARG A 395 -13.54 10.08 -16.13
CA ARG A 395 -12.10 9.91 -16.15
C ARG A 395 -11.50 10.23 -17.52
N GLN A 396 -11.05 11.47 -17.70
CA GLN A 396 -10.47 11.94 -18.97
C GLN A 396 -9.27 11.11 -19.45
N VAL A 397 -8.43 10.62 -18.53
CA VAL A 397 -7.27 9.78 -18.86
C VAL A 397 -7.71 8.48 -19.57
N ALA A 398 -8.77 7.84 -19.08
CA ALA A 398 -9.30 6.62 -19.66
C ALA A 398 -9.97 6.90 -21.03
N ARG A 399 -10.73 8.01 -21.12
CA ARG A 399 -11.33 8.45 -22.39
C ARG A 399 -10.26 8.66 -23.46
N ASN A 400 -9.23 9.47 -23.16
CA ASN A 400 -8.15 9.75 -24.11
C ASN A 400 -7.45 8.47 -24.58
N ALA A 401 -7.09 7.58 -23.64
CA ALA A 401 -6.43 6.31 -23.96
C ALA A 401 -7.31 5.41 -24.86
N LEU A 402 -8.62 5.35 -24.60
CA LEU A 402 -9.56 4.59 -25.43
C LEU A 402 -9.74 5.22 -26.82
N GLY A 403 -9.74 6.55 -26.91
CA GLY A 403 -9.79 7.29 -28.16
C GLY A 403 -8.56 7.02 -29.03
N GLU A 404 -7.36 7.12 -28.47
CA GLU A 404 -6.10 6.80 -29.15
C GLU A 404 -6.05 5.35 -29.61
N LEU A 405 -6.45 4.42 -28.74
CA LEU A 405 -6.54 2.99 -29.07
C LEU A 405 -7.52 2.78 -30.24
N SER A 406 -8.67 3.44 -30.21
CA SER A 406 -9.70 3.33 -31.25
C SER A 406 -9.18 3.86 -32.60
N LEU A 407 -8.47 4.99 -32.62
CA LEU A 407 -7.85 5.54 -33.83
C LEU A 407 -6.77 4.60 -34.40
N MET A 408 -5.92 4.03 -33.54
CA MET A 408 -4.90 3.07 -33.96
C MET A 408 -5.52 1.81 -34.57
N GLN A 409 -6.53 1.23 -33.90
CA GLN A 409 -7.24 0.07 -34.40
C GLN A 409 -7.98 0.38 -35.71
N LEU A 410 -8.56 1.58 -35.83
CA LEU A 410 -9.24 2.04 -37.03
C LEU A 410 -8.30 2.07 -38.24
N GLN A 411 -7.10 2.63 -38.09
CA GLN A 411 -6.10 2.63 -39.17
C GLN A 411 -5.73 1.20 -39.58
N ARG A 412 -5.61 0.29 -38.61
CA ARG A 412 -5.33 -1.13 -38.88
C ARG A 412 -6.47 -1.80 -39.64
N VAL A 413 -7.73 -1.53 -39.27
CA VAL A 413 -8.93 -2.08 -39.95
C VAL A 413 -9.03 -1.55 -41.38
N ILE A 414 -8.80 -0.25 -41.59
CA ILE A 414 -8.80 0.37 -42.93
C ILE A 414 -7.68 -0.21 -43.81
N ALA A 415 -6.53 -0.60 -43.23
CA ALA A 415 -5.42 -1.19 -43.99
C ALA A 415 -5.65 -2.67 -44.38
N GLN A 416 -6.67 -3.34 -43.82
CA GLN A 416 -6.94 -4.74 -44.14
C GLN A 416 -7.40 -4.92 -45.60
N ARG A 417 -7.09 -6.09 -46.18
CA ARG A 417 -7.56 -6.43 -47.53
C ARG A 417 -9.09 -6.48 -47.60
N ARG A 418 -9.73 -7.07 -46.59
CA ARG A 418 -11.18 -7.08 -46.38
C ARG A 418 -11.47 -6.30 -45.11
N VAL A 419 -12.19 -5.19 -45.24
CA VAL A 419 -12.51 -4.32 -44.11
C VAL A 419 -13.67 -4.91 -43.31
N ASP A 420 -13.51 -5.03 -42.00
CA ASP A 420 -14.60 -5.30 -41.06
C ASP A 420 -15.38 -4.00 -40.81
N VAL A 421 -16.43 -3.80 -41.59
CA VAL A 421 -17.20 -2.55 -41.61
C VAL A 421 -17.98 -2.29 -40.30
N PRO A 422 -18.68 -3.27 -39.69
CA PRO A 422 -19.27 -3.08 -38.37
C PRO A 422 -18.26 -2.63 -37.32
N ARG A 423 -17.08 -3.26 -37.30
CA ARG A 423 -16.02 -2.86 -36.38
C ARG A 423 -15.49 -1.47 -36.69
N LEU A 424 -15.32 -1.11 -37.96
CA LEU A 424 -14.90 0.22 -38.38
C LEU A 424 -15.87 1.31 -37.92
N ALA A 425 -17.18 1.08 -38.09
CA ALA A 425 -18.23 2.00 -37.64
C ALA A 425 -18.19 2.22 -36.12
N GLN A 426 -18.04 1.12 -35.37
CA GLN A 426 -17.93 1.17 -33.92
C GLN A 426 -16.69 1.95 -33.47
N LEU A 427 -15.53 1.72 -34.10
CA LEU A 427 -14.28 2.41 -33.78
C LEU A 427 -14.33 3.91 -34.10
N LEU A 428 -14.98 4.32 -35.20
CA LEU A 428 -15.22 5.73 -35.49
C LEU A 428 -16.06 6.40 -34.41
N ALA A 429 -17.16 5.75 -34.01
CA ALA A 429 -18.04 6.25 -32.96
C ALA A 429 -17.33 6.31 -31.60
N ASP A 430 -16.56 5.29 -31.24
CA ASP A 430 -15.79 5.26 -29.99
C ASP A 430 -14.70 6.33 -29.97
N ALA A 431 -13.93 6.49 -31.07
CA ALA A 431 -12.92 7.53 -31.19
C ALA A 431 -13.53 8.92 -30.96
N ALA A 432 -14.64 9.22 -31.64
CA ALA A 432 -15.34 10.50 -31.48
C ALA A 432 -15.91 10.70 -30.07
N ARG A 433 -16.54 9.68 -29.46
CA ARG A 433 -17.04 9.75 -28.06
C ARG A 433 -15.90 10.04 -27.07
N CYS A 434 -14.72 9.50 -27.35
CA CYS A 434 -13.54 9.66 -26.52
C CYS A 434 -12.78 10.97 -26.78
N GLY A 435 -13.35 11.89 -27.56
CA GLY A 435 -12.78 13.21 -27.81
C GLY A 435 -11.68 13.24 -28.87
N ALA A 436 -11.64 12.25 -29.78
CA ALA A 436 -10.78 12.36 -30.95
C ALA A 436 -11.12 13.64 -31.74
N PRO A 437 -10.11 14.39 -32.20
CA PRO A 437 -10.35 15.63 -32.92
C PRO A 437 -11.12 15.36 -34.23
N PRO A 438 -12.05 16.24 -34.66
CA PRO A 438 -12.82 16.05 -35.88
C PRO A 438 -11.94 15.75 -37.11
N GLN A 439 -10.77 16.37 -37.21
CA GLN A 439 -9.83 16.14 -38.31
C GLN A 439 -9.32 14.69 -38.39
N ALA A 440 -9.26 13.97 -37.26
CA ALA A 440 -8.87 12.56 -37.25
C ALA A 440 -9.98 11.67 -37.81
N ILE A 441 -11.25 12.02 -37.56
CA ILE A 441 -12.42 11.35 -38.14
C ILE A 441 -12.45 11.60 -39.66
N ASP A 442 -12.26 12.85 -40.08
CA ASP A 442 -12.22 13.19 -41.51
C ASP A 442 -11.07 12.49 -42.23
N ALA A 443 -9.88 12.44 -41.61
CA ALA A 443 -8.72 11.72 -42.15
C ALA A 443 -8.98 10.21 -42.29
N ALA A 444 -9.69 9.61 -41.34
CA ALA A 444 -10.13 8.22 -41.40
C ALA A 444 -11.08 7.97 -42.58
N LEU A 445 -12.10 8.81 -42.75
CA LEU A 445 -13.05 8.69 -43.87
C LEU A 445 -12.37 8.94 -45.22
N ALA A 446 -11.45 9.90 -45.29
CA ALA A 446 -10.64 10.13 -46.48
C ALA A 446 -9.75 8.91 -46.80
N ALA A 447 -9.21 8.23 -45.79
CA ALA A 447 -8.44 7.00 -45.98
C ALA A 447 -9.31 5.86 -46.51
N VAL A 448 -10.55 5.71 -46.04
CA VAL A 448 -11.53 4.76 -46.63
C VAL A 448 -11.78 5.10 -48.10
N THR A 449 -11.97 6.38 -48.43
CA THR A 449 -12.24 6.84 -49.80
C THR A 449 -11.09 6.58 -50.76
N ARG A 450 -9.83 6.68 -50.32
CA ARG A 450 -8.64 6.41 -51.15
C ARG A 450 -8.42 4.94 -51.49
N ARG A 451 -9.16 4.02 -50.86
CA ARG A 451 -9.06 2.59 -51.18
C ARG A 451 -9.65 2.28 -52.55
N SER A 452 -9.15 1.22 -53.19
CA SER A 452 -9.68 0.72 -54.47
C SER A 452 -11.15 0.28 -54.38
N ASP A 453 -11.57 -0.24 -53.23
CA ASP A 453 -12.96 -0.62 -52.90
C ASP A 453 -13.67 0.46 -52.06
N GLY A 454 -13.11 1.67 -51.98
CA GLY A 454 -13.51 2.70 -51.02
C GLY A 454 -14.97 3.13 -51.13
N ALA A 455 -15.56 3.12 -52.33
CA ALA A 455 -16.97 3.41 -52.53
C ALA A 455 -17.88 2.36 -51.87
N GLN A 456 -17.55 1.06 -52.02
CA GLN A 456 -18.31 -0.05 -51.45
C GLN A 456 -18.18 -0.06 -49.93
N VAL A 457 -16.96 0.11 -49.42
CA VAL A 457 -16.70 0.17 -47.97
C VAL A 457 -17.44 1.35 -47.33
N ARG A 458 -17.48 2.50 -48.00
CA ARG A 458 -18.17 3.70 -47.52
C ARG A 458 -19.69 3.55 -47.48
N ALA A 459 -20.30 3.00 -48.52
CA ALA A 459 -21.73 2.69 -48.52
C ALA A 459 -22.09 1.74 -47.37
N ALA A 460 -21.32 0.65 -47.21
CA ALA A 460 -21.51 -0.27 -46.10
C ALA A 460 -21.28 0.39 -44.72
N LEU A 461 -20.36 1.36 -44.64
CA LEU A 461 -20.06 2.10 -43.41
C LEU A 461 -21.22 3.00 -42.99
N VAL A 462 -21.87 3.66 -43.95
CA VAL A 462 -23.09 4.44 -43.74
C VAL A 462 -24.21 3.53 -43.22
N ASP A 463 -24.44 2.39 -43.87
CA ASP A 463 -25.42 1.40 -43.43
C ASP A 463 -25.14 0.88 -42.01
N ALA A 464 -23.88 0.64 -41.68
CA ALA A 464 -23.47 0.21 -40.35
C ALA A 464 -23.72 1.31 -39.31
N ALA A 465 -23.36 2.57 -39.61
CA ALA A 465 -23.56 3.69 -38.71
C ALA A 465 -25.05 3.97 -38.44
N LEU A 466 -25.92 3.78 -39.43
CA LEU A 466 -27.37 3.93 -39.25
C LEU A 466 -27.96 2.88 -38.30
N LYS A 467 -27.33 1.70 -38.19
CA LYS A 467 -27.71 0.60 -37.29
C LYS A 467 -27.12 0.72 -35.89
N LEU A 468 -26.08 1.55 -35.71
CA LEU A 468 -25.48 1.77 -34.40
C LEU A 468 -26.34 2.71 -33.56
N GLU A 469 -26.48 2.36 -32.28
CA GLU A 469 -27.07 3.24 -31.28
C GLU A 469 -26.03 4.31 -30.85
N ASN A 470 -26.49 5.53 -30.59
CA ASN A 470 -25.69 6.63 -30.03
C ASN A 470 -24.37 6.96 -30.77
N VAL A 471 -24.44 7.12 -32.10
CA VAL A 471 -23.31 7.64 -32.89
C VAL A 471 -23.13 9.14 -32.62
N PRO A 472 -21.92 9.64 -32.31
CA PRO A 472 -21.67 11.07 -32.11
C PRO A 472 -22.05 11.94 -33.30
N ALA A 473 -22.52 13.16 -33.01
CA ALA A 473 -23.03 14.10 -34.01
C ALA A 473 -22.00 14.43 -35.11
N ASN A 474 -20.72 14.58 -34.76
CA ASN A 474 -19.65 14.85 -35.72
C ASN A 474 -19.40 13.66 -36.69
N VAL A 475 -19.54 12.41 -36.22
CA VAL A 475 -19.45 11.22 -37.08
C VAL A 475 -20.68 11.11 -37.98
N GLN A 476 -21.87 11.38 -37.44
CA GLN A 476 -23.11 11.43 -38.22
C GLN A 476 -23.05 12.49 -39.32
N LEU A 477 -22.57 13.69 -38.98
CA LEU A 477 -22.31 14.77 -39.92
C LEU A 477 -21.36 14.32 -41.03
N ALA A 478 -20.18 13.81 -40.66
CA ALA A 478 -19.15 13.44 -41.64
C ALA A 478 -19.60 12.29 -42.57
N LEU A 479 -20.28 11.27 -42.03
CA LEU A 479 -20.84 10.18 -42.84
C LEU A 479 -22.03 10.64 -43.69
N GLY A 480 -22.88 11.51 -43.17
CA GLY A 480 -24.03 12.07 -43.90
C GLY A 480 -23.59 12.93 -45.08
N THR A 481 -22.63 13.84 -44.85
CA THR A 481 -21.98 14.60 -45.94
C THR A 481 -21.34 13.65 -46.95
N SER A 482 -20.65 12.61 -46.48
CA SER A 482 -20.03 11.66 -47.38
C SER A 482 -21.04 10.84 -48.19
N ALA A 483 -22.21 10.50 -47.66
CA ALA A 483 -23.27 9.83 -48.39
C ALA A 483 -23.84 10.73 -49.50
N ALA A 484 -24.09 12.00 -49.16
CA ALA A 484 -24.60 12.99 -50.10
C ALA A 484 -23.63 13.25 -51.28
N THR A 485 -22.31 13.28 -51.03
CA THR A 485 -21.32 13.43 -52.13
C THR A 485 -21.33 12.29 -53.15
N VAL A 486 -21.86 11.12 -52.78
CA VAL A 486 -21.98 9.93 -53.67
C VAL A 486 -23.40 9.83 -54.25
N GLY A 487 -24.29 10.74 -53.89
CA GLY A 487 -25.69 10.77 -54.35
C GLY A 487 -26.63 9.88 -53.54
N ASP A 488 -26.20 9.32 -52.41
CA ASP A 488 -27.09 8.61 -51.49
C ASP A 488 -27.73 9.60 -50.51
N PHE A 489 -28.62 10.41 -51.05
CA PHE A 489 -29.28 11.50 -50.34
C PHE A 489 -30.26 10.99 -49.27
N GLN A 490 -30.91 9.84 -49.48
CA GLN A 490 -31.79 9.23 -48.47
C GLN A 490 -31.01 8.86 -47.20
N ALA A 491 -29.86 8.20 -47.31
CA ALA A 491 -29.03 7.89 -46.15
C ALA A 491 -28.41 9.15 -45.54
N ALA A 492 -28.02 10.11 -46.38
CA ALA A 492 -27.49 11.40 -45.94
C ALA A 492 -28.50 12.17 -45.09
N GLU A 493 -29.75 12.27 -45.53
CA GLU A 493 -30.83 12.94 -44.80
C GLU A 493 -31.01 12.32 -43.42
N GLN A 494 -31.09 10.98 -43.34
CA GLN A 494 -31.26 10.28 -42.07
C GLN A 494 -30.11 10.58 -41.09
N LEU A 495 -28.86 10.55 -41.56
CA LEU A 495 -27.70 10.83 -40.72
C LEU A 495 -27.64 12.31 -40.29
N LEU A 496 -27.92 13.23 -41.20
CA LEU A 496 -27.86 14.67 -40.94
C LEU A 496 -28.99 15.12 -40.00
N ARG A 497 -30.20 14.54 -40.09
CA ARG A 497 -31.27 14.76 -39.11
C ARG A 497 -30.88 14.28 -37.72
N ARG A 498 -30.19 13.14 -37.62
CA ARG A 498 -29.67 12.67 -36.32
C ARG A 498 -28.57 13.62 -35.81
N ALA A 499 -27.72 14.13 -36.70
CA ALA A 499 -26.66 15.07 -36.34
C ALA A 499 -27.23 16.40 -35.81
N THR A 500 -28.23 16.98 -36.47
CA THR A 500 -28.87 18.23 -36.02
C THR A 500 -29.67 18.05 -34.73
N ALA A 501 -30.25 16.87 -34.51
CA ALA A 501 -30.90 16.54 -33.23
C ALA A 501 -29.89 16.39 -32.08
N ALA A 502 -28.71 15.80 -32.36
CA ALA A 502 -27.67 15.55 -31.36
C ALA A 502 -26.81 16.80 -31.05
N ALA A 503 -26.60 17.67 -32.03
CA ALA A 503 -25.86 18.93 -31.91
C ALA A 503 -26.62 20.07 -32.61
N PRO A 504 -27.65 20.64 -31.96
CA PRO A 504 -28.52 21.65 -32.58
C PRO A 504 -27.83 23.00 -32.85
N ASP A 505 -26.63 23.21 -32.29
CA ASP A 505 -25.75 24.35 -32.47
C ASP A 505 -24.66 24.14 -33.53
N GLU A 506 -24.57 22.95 -34.12
CA GLU A 506 -23.62 22.66 -35.21
C GLU A 506 -24.17 23.17 -36.56
N GLY A 507 -23.78 24.38 -36.95
CA GLY A 507 -24.24 25.03 -38.18
C GLY A 507 -23.96 24.21 -39.44
N SER A 508 -22.85 23.47 -39.48
CA SER A 508 -22.50 22.62 -40.64
C SER A 508 -23.50 21.49 -40.86
N ALA A 509 -24.09 20.94 -39.79
CA ALA A 509 -25.10 19.89 -39.88
C ALA A 509 -26.41 20.42 -40.49
N TRP A 510 -26.85 21.60 -40.06
CA TRP A 510 -28.01 22.28 -40.63
C TRP A 510 -27.80 22.65 -42.10
N ASN A 511 -26.62 23.18 -42.45
CA ASN A 511 -26.29 23.52 -43.83
C ASN A 511 -26.32 22.29 -44.73
N ASN A 512 -25.70 21.19 -44.31
CA ASN A 512 -25.63 19.98 -45.11
C ASN A 512 -27.01 19.31 -45.22
N LEU A 513 -27.85 19.38 -44.17
CA LEU A 513 -29.24 18.93 -44.24
C LEU A 513 -30.03 19.75 -45.26
N ALA A 514 -29.89 21.07 -45.25
CA ALA A 514 -30.54 21.94 -46.23
C ALA A 514 -30.13 21.61 -47.67
N TRP A 515 -28.84 21.41 -47.90
CA TRP A 515 -28.32 21.02 -49.21
C TRP A 515 -28.91 19.68 -49.69
N VAL A 516 -28.95 18.67 -48.82
CA VAL A 516 -29.53 17.35 -49.15
C VAL A 516 -31.02 17.44 -49.43
N LEU A 517 -31.79 18.13 -48.59
CA LEU A 517 -33.22 18.34 -48.79
C LEU A 517 -33.50 19.11 -50.09
N ALA A 518 -32.65 20.06 -50.47
CA ALA A 518 -32.80 20.80 -51.71
C ALA A 518 -32.45 19.99 -52.97
N ALA A 519 -31.62 18.95 -52.85
CA ALA A 519 -31.21 18.10 -53.96
C ALA A 519 -32.34 17.16 -54.41
N GLU A 520 -33.06 16.54 -53.47
CA GLU A 520 -34.13 15.56 -53.75
C GLU A 520 -35.55 16.09 -53.50
N GLY A 521 -35.68 17.30 -52.97
CA GLY A 521 -36.93 17.79 -52.39
C GLY A 521 -38.05 18.11 -53.36
N ASP A 522 -39.26 17.65 -53.01
CA ASP A 522 -40.51 18.29 -53.46
C ASP A 522 -40.73 19.65 -52.75
N ASP A 523 -41.81 20.36 -53.09
CA ASP A 523 -42.11 21.69 -52.52
C ASP A 523 -42.14 21.70 -50.98
N ALA A 524 -42.54 20.59 -50.33
CA ALA A 524 -42.58 20.49 -48.87
C ALA A 524 -41.18 20.34 -48.29
N GLN A 525 -40.33 19.50 -48.91
CA GLN A 525 -38.93 19.34 -48.51
C GLN A 525 -38.11 20.61 -48.78
N LEU A 526 -38.45 21.40 -49.81
CA LEU A 526 -37.81 22.69 -50.07
C LEU A 526 -38.12 23.73 -48.99
N ALA A 527 -39.34 23.72 -48.44
CA ALA A 527 -39.68 24.58 -47.30
C ALA A 527 -38.86 24.22 -46.05
N GLU A 528 -38.67 22.93 -45.79
CA GLU A 528 -37.80 22.47 -44.70
C GLU A 528 -36.33 22.78 -44.96
N ALA A 529 -35.85 22.62 -46.20
CA ALA A 529 -34.50 22.99 -46.61
C ALA A 529 -34.22 24.47 -46.32
N ARG A 530 -35.20 25.35 -46.55
CA ARG A 530 -35.09 26.77 -46.25
C ARG A 530 -34.91 26.98 -44.75
N ASP A 531 -35.73 26.34 -43.93
CA ASP A 531 -35.68 26.51 -42.48
C ASP A 531 -34.33 26.01 -41.91
N ALA A 532 -33.84 24.88 -42.42
CA ALA A 532 -32.50 24.38 -42.09
C ALA A 532 -31.38 25.33 -42.55
N ALA A 533 -31.47 25.90 -43.75
CA ALA A 533 -30.48 26.86 -44.26
C ALA A 533 -30.50 28.19 -43.48
N VAL A 534 -31.68 28.68 -43.10
CA VAL A 534 -31.82 29.84 -42.21
C VAL A 534 -31.13 29.56 -40.88
N ARG A 535 -31.37 28.39 -40.29
CA ARG A 535 -30.74 28.01 -39.02
C ARG A 535 -29.21 27.94 -39.13
N ALA A 536 -28.68 27.39 -40.22
CA ALA A 536 -27.24 27.36 -40.47
C ALA A 536 -26.63 28.77 -40.54
N VAL A 537 -27.28 29.69 -41.27
CA VAL A 537 -26.82 31.09 -41.39
C VAL A 537 -26.95 31.84 -40.05
N GLU A 538 -27.99 31.58 -39.25
CA GLU A 538 -28.09 32.16 -37.89
C GLU A 538 -26.92 31.74 -36.99
N LEU A 539 -26.51 30.47 -37.07
CA LEU A 539 -25.41 29.92 -36.28
C LEU A 539 -24.05 30.40 -36.77
N SER A 540 -23.90 30.74 -38.06
CA SER A 540 -22.66 31.26 -38.63
C SER A 540 -22.93 32.28 -39.75
N PRO A 541 -23.23 33.55 -39.40
CA PRO A 541 -23.69 34.57 -40.35
C PRO A 541 -22.67 34.97 -41.43
N GLU A 542 -21.38 34.79 -41.13
CA GLU A 542 -20.25 35.13 -41.99
C GLU A 542 -19.85 33.98 -42.94
N SER A 543 -20.51 32.81 -42.84
CA SER A 543 -20.18 31.66 -43.67
C SER A 543 -20.71 31.85 -45.10
N ALA A 544 -19.80 32.14 -46.03
CA ALA A 544 -20.11 32.28 -47.45
C ALA A 544 -20.79 31.01 -48.02
N SER A 545 -20.33 29.81 -47.64
CA SER A 545 -20.94 28.54 -48.08
C SER A 545 -22.35 28.33 -47.54
N PHE A 546 -22.66 28.84 -46.33
CA PHE A 546 -24.01 28.69 -45.79
C PHE A 546 -25.01 29.61 -46.49
N ARG A 547 -24.54 30.81 -46.89
CA ARG A 547 -25.33 31.71 -47.73
C ARG A 547 -25.46 31.23 -49.16
N GLU A 548 -24.44 30.58 -49.72
CA GLU A 548 -24.56 29.88 -50.99
C GLU A 548 -25.67 28.83 -50.93
N THR A 549 -25.66 27.94 -49.94
CA THR A 549 -26.71 26.92 -49.78
C THR A 549 -28.09 27.54 -49.62
N ARG A 550 -28.24 28.55 -48.75
CA ARG A 550 -29.54 29.24 -48.57
C ARG A 550 -30.00 29.91 -49.86
N GLY A 551 -29.10 30.57 -50.56
CA GLY A 551 -29.37 31.17 -51.86
C GLY A 551 -29.83 30.16 -52.90
N GLN A 552 -29.19 29.00 -53.00
CA GLN A 552 -29.59 27.91 -53.89
C GLN A 552 -30.98 27.34 -53.54
N VAL A 553 -31.29 27.21 -52.24
CA VAL A 553 -32.62 26.82 -51.78
C VAL A 553 -33.66 27.86 -52.19
N LEU A 554 -33.36 29.15 -52.00
CA LEU A 554 -34.26 30.25 -52.37
C LEU A 554 -34.50 30.33 -53.88
N VAL A 555 -33.49 30.03 -54.71
CA VAL A 555 -33.64 29.89 -56.18
C VAL A 555 -34.59 28.76 -56.55
N LYS A 556 -34.59 27.64 -55.80
CA LYS A 556 -35.52 26.52 -56.03
C LYS A 556 -36.95 26.87 -55.57
N LEU A 557 -37.07 27.69 -54.54
CA LEU A 557 -38.35 28.24 -54.04
C LEU A 557 -38.84 29.47 -54.81
N GLU A 558 -38.14 29.88 -55.87
CA GLU A 558 -38.46 31.05 -56.70
C GLU A 558 -38.50 32.39 -55.93
N GLN A 559 -37.77 32.48 -54.81
CA GLN A 559 -37.61 33.69 -54.01
C GLN A 559 -36.39 34.47 -54.50
N TRP A 560 -36.50 35.02 -55.71
CA TRP A 560 -35.36 35.50 -56.51
C TRP A 560 -34.55 36.61 -55.86
N GLU A 561 -35.19 37.66 -55.34
CA GLU A 561 -34.49 38.81 -54.77
C GLU A 561 -33.71 38.45 -53.50
N ALA A 562 -34.29 37.61 -52.64
CA ALA A 562 -33.61 37.11 -51.45
C ALA A 562 -32.45 36.18 -51.82
N ALA A 563 -32.63 35.35 -52.85
CA ALA A 563 -31.57 34.49 -53.36
C ALA A 563 -30.38 35.29 -53.90
N ILE A 564 -30.63 36.34 -54.69
CA ILE A 564 -29.59 37.21 -55.25
C ILE A 564 -28.76 37.81 -54.12
N ALA A 565 -29.38 38.38 -53.09
CA ALA A 565 -28.66 39.00 -51.97
C ALA A 565 -27.72 38.01 -51.25
N ASP A 566 -28.16 36.77 -51.04
CA ASP A 566 -27.33 35.74 -50.40
C ASP A 566 -26.21 35.21 -51.29
N LEU A 567 -26.50 34.99 -52.57
CA LEU A 567 -25.53 34.47 -53.52
C LEU A 567 -24.46 35.53 -53.86
N GLU A 568 -24.83 36.80 -54.01
CA GLU A 568 -23.88 37.92 -54.14
C GLU A 568 -22.96 38.00 -52.93
N TYR A 569 -23.52 37.89 -51.72
CA TYR A 569 -22.69 37.86 -50.51
C TYR A 569 -21.75 36.64 -50.52
N ALA A 570 -22.24 35.46 -50.90
CA ALA A 570 -21.45 34.24 -50.92
C ALA A 570 -20.22 34.35 -51.85
N LEU A 571 -20.33 35.07 -52.97
CA LEU A 571 -19.20 35.32 -53.88
C LEU A 571 -18.02 36.07 -53.23
N ASN A 572 -18.22 36.79 -52.12
CA ASN A 572 -17.11 37.42 -51.39
C ASN A 572 -16.11 36.38 -50.85
N GLY A 573 -16.58 35.19 -50.48
CA GLY A 573 -15.74 34.08 -50.00
C GLY A 573 -15.57 32.95 -51.01
N LEU A 574 -16.41 32.90 -52.04
CA LEU A 574 -16.45 31.85 -53.06
C LEU A 574 -16.49 32.45 -54.48
N PRO A 575 -15.50 33.27 -54.87
CA PRO A 575 -15.56 34.07 -56.09
C PRO A 575 -15.64 33.26 -57.38
N ASP A 576 -15.18 32.00 -57.36
CA ASP A 576 -15.16 31.11 -58.52
C ASP A 576 -16.19 29.96 -58.41
N SER A 577 -17.18 30.05 -57.50
CA SER A 577 -18.17 28.98 -57.33
C SER A 577 -19.11 28.92 -58.53
N LYS A 578 -18.89 27.93 -59.41
CA LYS A 578 -19.77 27.64 -60.55
C LYS A 578 -21.23 27.43 -60.12
N PRO A 579 -21.54 26.66 -59.06
CA PRO A 579 -22.90 26.57 -58.53
C PRO A 579 -23.52 27.93 -58.17
N THR A 580 -22.78 28.81 -57.49
CA THR A 580 -23.26 30.17 -57.15
C THR A 580 -23.53 31.00 -58.40
N HIS A 581 -22.60 31.00 -59.37
CA HIS A 581 -22.78 31.71 -60.63
C HIS A 581 -23.98 31.19 -61.44
N ALA A 582 -24.18 29.88 -61.51
CA ALA A 582 -25.34 29.28 -62.17
C ALA A 582 -26.66 29.68 -61.48
N ALA A 583 -26.68 29.70 -60.15
CA ALA A 583 -27.85 30.09 -59.37
C ALA A 583 -28.16 31.59 -59.56
N LEU A 584 -27.15 32.46 -59.55
CA LEU A 584 -27.29 33.90 -59.83
C LEU A 584 -27.79 34.15 -61.25
N ALA A 585 -27.23 33.45 -62.25
CA ALA A 585 -27.67 33.58 -63.63
C ALA A 585 -29.17 33.28 -63.78
N LYS A 586 -29.63 32.20 -63.14
CA LYS A 586 -31.05 31.84 -63.11
C LYS A 586 -31.90 32.90 -62.39
N ALA A 587 -31.44 33.38 -61.23
CA ALA A 587 -32.17 34.36 -60.43
C ALA A 587 -32.29 35.73 -61.13
N TYR A 588 -31.19 36.26 -61.70
CA TYR A 588 -31.21 37.50 -62.46
C TYR A 588 -32.08 37.42 -63.71
N ALA A 589 -32.07 36.28 -64.42
CA ALA A 589 -32.94 36.08 -65.56
C ALA A 589 -34.43 36.14 -65.15
N ALA A 590 -34.79 35.61 -63.98
CA ALA A 590 -36.16 35.63 -63.47
C ALA A 590 -36.64 37.04 -63.08
N VAL A 591 -35.75 37.91 -62.58
CA VAL A 591 -36.08 39.32 -62.25
C VAL A 591 -35.92 40.29 -63.42
N GLY A 592 -35.46 39.81 -64.59
CA GLY A 592 -35.35 40.59 -65.83
C GLY A 592 -33.98 41.27 -66.06
N GLU A 593 -33.00 41.02 -65.20
CA GLU A 593 -31.64 41.57 -65.30
C GLU A 593 -30.76 40.74 -66.25
N THR A 594 -31.11 40.78 -67.54
CA THR A 594 -30.55 39.87 -68.57
C THR A 594 -29.04 40.02 -68.78
N ASP A 595 -28.47 41.21 -68.61
CA ASP A 595 -27.02 41.45 -68.77
C ASP A 595 -26.22 40.77 -67.66
N LEU A 596 -26.67 40.90 -66.40
CA LEU A 596 -26.06 40.23 -65.25
C LEU A 596 -26.25 38.72 -65.34
N ALA A 597 -27.42 38.27 -65.78
CA ALA A 597 -27.68 36.85 -65.99
C ALA A 597 -26.70 36.22 -66.99
N ALA A 598 -26.44 36.88 -68.13
CA ALA A 598 -25.50 36.42 -69.13
C ALA A 598 -24.05 36.42 -68.61
N ALA A 599 -23.65 37.44 -67.85
CA ALA A 599 -22.33 37.52 -67.24
C ALA A 599 -22.08 36.37 -66.25
N HIS A 600 -23.03 36.12 -65.34
CA HIS A 600 -22.90 35.02 -64.39
C HIS A 600 -23.03 33.64 -65.06
N ALA A 601 -23.83 33.50 -66.13
CA ALA A 601 -23.91 32.26 -66.89
C ALA A 601 -22.56 31.90 -67.53
N ALA A 602 -21.85 32.89 -68.10
CA ALA A 602 -20.52 32.68 -68.68
C ALA A 602 -19.46 32.27 -67.64
N LEU A 603 -19.61 32.70 -66.38
CA LEU A 603 -18.73 32.30 -65.26
C LEU A 603 -19.08 30.91 -64.69
N ALA A 604 -20.28 30.40 -64.98
CA ALA A 604 -20.72 29.08 -64.55
C ALA A 604 -20.24 27.93 -65.47
N GLU A 605 -19.88 28.25 -66.73
CA GLU A 605 -19.30 27.31 -67.71
C GLU A 605 -17.87 26.90 -67.33
#